data_AF-A0A6S7KS99-F1
#
_entry.id   AF-A0A6S7KS99-F1
#
_cell.length_a   1.000
_cell.length_b   1.000
_cell.length_c   1.000
_cell.angle_alpha   90.00
_cell.angle_beta   90.00
_cell.angle_gamma   90.00
#
_symmetry.space_group_name_H-M   'P 1'
#
loop_
_entity.id
_entity.type
_entity.pdbx_description
1 polymer ?
#
loop_
_entity_poly.entity_id
_entity_poly.type
_entity_poly.pdbx_seq_one_letter_code
_entity_poly.pdbx_strand_id
1 'polypeptide(L)'
;CLSKTKPRLFADDTNLTAAGESINDVEAAMNSDLENLRKWLIANKLSLNVAKTEFILIGSKPMIKSISNKQPNIIIENKPIKQVYDCKTLGVTVDQHLSWKNNTETICKKITSGISALRQIKEFVEKDTLVSVYNSIVRPYFTSLL
;
A
#
# COMPACT_ATOMS: atom_id res chain seq x y z
N CYS A 1 14.14 -18.67 4.88
CA CYS A 1 12.88 -18.90 4.13
C CYS A 1 12.75 -17.93 2.96
N LEU A 2 13.06 -16.64 3.14
CA LEU A 2 13.10 -15.65 2.06
C LEU A 2 14.57 -15.32 1.74
N SER A 3 14.92 -15.29 0.45
CA SER A 3 16.32 -15.07 0.01
C SER A 3 16.46 -14.07 -1.12
N LYS A 4 15.39 -13.85 -1.88
CA LYS A 4 15.35 -12.98 -3.07
C LYS A 4 14.41 -11.79 -2.87
N THR A 5 13.51 -11.88 -1.90
CA THR A 5 12.52 -10.88 -1.55
C THR A 5 12.79 -10.26 -0.18
N LYS A 6 12.28 -9.05 0.04
CA LYS A 6 12.37 -8.32 1.31
C LYS A 6 10.99 -8.24 1.96
N PRO A 7 10.77 -8.86 3.12
CA PRO A 7 9.50 -8.76 3.83
C PRO A 7 9.40 -7.43 4.60
N ARG A 8 8.19 -6.88 4.67
CA ARG A 8 7.80 -5.81 5.58
C ARG A 8 6.55 -6.26 6.33
N LEU A 9 6.65 -6.32 7.65
CA LEU A 9 5.61 -6.84 8.53
C LEU A 9 5.09 -5.72 9.41
N PHE A 10 3.78 -5.62 9.54
CA PHE A 10 3.12 -4.77 10.51
C PHE A 10 1.85 -5.48 10.99
N ALA A 11 1.83 -5.92 12.26
CA ALA A 11 0.78 -6.80 12.77
C ALA A 11 0.57 -8.02 11.86
N ASP A 12 -0.65 -8.20 11.32
CA ASP A 12 -1.02 -9.23 10.36
C ASP A 12 -0.75 -8.85 8.88
N ASP A 13 -0.52 -7.57 8.59
CA ASP A 13 -0.19 -7.09 7.25
C ASP A 13 1.26 -7.43 6.88
N THR A 14 1.41 -8.29 5.88
CA THR A 14 2.70 -8.71 5.32
C THR A 14 2.83 -8.26 3.88
N ASN A 15 3.86 -7.47 3.59
CA ASN A 15 4.20 -7.05 2.24
C ASN A 15 5.54 -7.67 1.83
N LEU A 16 5.61 -8.22 0.63
CA LEU A 16 6.83 -8.82 0.09
C LEU A 16 7.27 -8.05 -1.15
N THR A 17 8.54 -7.62 -1.19
CA THR A 17 9.07 -6.87 -2.34
C THR A 17 10.24 -7.59 -3.00
N ALA A 18 10.23 -7.60 -4.33
CA ALA A 18 11.34 -8.05 -5.18
C ALA A 18 11.73 -6.91 -6.13
N ALA A 19 13.01 -6.84 -6.49
CA ALA A 19 13.53 -5.94 -7.50
C ALA A 19 14.47 -6.72 -8.42
N GLY A 20 14.49 -6.36 -9.70
CA GLY A 20 15.30 -7.03 -10.73
C GLY A 20 15.35 -6.20 -12.01
N GLU A 21 16.24 -6.58 -12.92
CA GLU A 21 16.45 -5.90 -14.20
C GLU A 21 15.40 -6.31 -15.24
N SER A 22 14.83 -7.50 -15.10
CA SER A 22 13.73 -7.99 -15.93
C SER A 22 12.54 -8.46 -15.10
N ILE A 23 11.34 -8.46 -15.72
CA ILE A 23 10.14 -9.03 -15.09
C ILE A 23 10.32 -10.51 -14.78
N ASN A 24 11.02 -11.25 -15.64
CA ASN A 24 11.22 -12.68 -15.46
C ASN A 24 12.03 -12.95 -14.17
N ASP A 25 13.03 -12.10 -13.87
CA ASP A 25 13.81 -12.20 -12.65
C ASP A 25 12.96 -11.92 -11.42
N VAL A 26 12.13 -10.88 -11.49
CA VAL A 26 11.19 -10.51 -10.41
C VAL A 26 10.15 -11.60 -10.18
N GLU A 27 9.57 -12.16 -11.24
CA GLU A 27 8.60 -13.25 -11.19
C GLU A 27 9.22 -14.50 -10.58
N ALA A 28 10.39 -14.93 -11.07
CA ALA A 28 11.08 -16.10 -10.56
C ALA A 28 11.49 -15.92 -9.09
N ALA A 29 11.96 -14.73 -8.71
CA ALA A 29 12.29 -14.40 -7.33
C ALA A 29 11.05 -14.46 -6.42
N MET A 30 9.96 -13.82 -6.84
CA MET A 30 8.72 -13.74 -6.07
C MET A 30 8.08 -15.11 -5.89
N ASN A 31 7.88 -15.87 -6.98
CA ASN A 31 7.26 -17.20 -6.91
C ASN A 31 8.09 -18.18 -6.07
N SER A 32 9.42 -18.14 -6.19
CA SER A 32 10.33 -18.96 -5.38
C SER A 32 10.18 -18.68 -3.88
N ASP A 33 10.13 -17.41 -3.49
CA ASP A 33 10.05 -17.02 -2.08
C ASP A 33 8.62 -17.14 -1.52
N LEU A 34 7.57 -16.94 -2.33
CA LEU A 34 6.18 -17.19 -1.96
C LEU A 34 5.94 -18.68 -1.63
N GLU A 35 6.56 -19.60 -2.38
CA GLU A 35 6.47 -21.03 -2.07
C GLU A 35 7.16 -21.37 -0.74
N ASN A 36 8.31 -20.75 -0.46
CA ASN A 36 8.98 -20.91 0.83
C ASN A 36 8.16 -20.30 1.98
N LEU A 37 7.55 -19.14 1.76
CA LEU A 37 6.65 -18.49 2.72
C LEU A 37 5.46 -19.38 3.02
N ARG A 38 4.83 -19.97 2.00
CA ARG A 38 3.70 -20.90 2.15
C ARG A 38 4.07 -22.11 3.01
N LYS A 39 5.21 -22.74 2.75
CA LYS A 39 5.71 -23.86 3.58
C LYS A 39 5.90 -23.44 5.04
N TRP A 40 6.46 -22.26 5.26
CA TRP A 40 6.64 -21.72 6.61
C TRP A 40 5.30 -21.42 7.31
N LEU A 41 4.34 -20.82 6.62
CA LEU A 41 3.00 -20.55 7.16
C LEU A 41 2.31 -21.85 7.61
N ILE A 42 2.32 -22.89 6.75
CA ILE A 42 1.74 -24.20 7.07
C ILE A 42 2.42 -24.83 8.28
N ALA A 43 3.76 -24.82 8.33
CA ALA A 43 4.52 -25.36 9.45
C ALA A 43 4.19 -24.66 10.77
N ASN A 44 3.81 -23.37 10.72
CA ASN A 44 3.41 -22.57 11.86
C ASN A 44 1.89 -22.50 12.07
N LYS A 45 1.10 -23.32 11.37
CA LYS A 45 -0.37 -23.37 11.46
C LYS A 45 -1.05 -22.01 11.16
N LEU A 46 -0.43 -21.21 10.29
CA LEU A 46 -0.96 -19.95 9.78
C LEU A 46 -1.57 -20.16 8.40
N SER A 47 -2.70 -19.50 8.13
CA SER A 47 -3.38 -19.52 6.84
C SER A 47 -3.23 -18.18 6.11
N LEU A 48 -2.86 -18.21 4.83
CA LEU A 48 -2.85 -17.01 3.99
C LEU A 48 -4.25 -16.75 3.42
N ASN A 49 -4.70 -15.50 3.46
CA ASN A 49 -5.89 -15.10 2.72
C ASN A 49 -5.55 -14.78 1.26
N VAL A 50 -5.51 -15.82 0.42
CA VAL A 50 -5.19 -15.68 -1.02
C VAL A 50 -6.14 -14.72 -1.73
N ALA A 51 -7.42 -14.70 -1.35
CA ALA A 51 -8.42 -13.82 -1.98
C ALA A 51 -8.19 -12.32 -1.69
N LYS A 52 -7.54 -11.99 -0.56
CA LYS A 52 -7.13 -10.62 -0.23
C LYS A 52 -5.70 -10.29 -0.68
N THR A 53 -4.93 -11.28 -1.13
CA THR A 53 -3.57 -11.06 -1.57
C THR A 53 -3.60 -10.46 -2.96
N GLU A 54 -2.93 -9.34 -3.14
CA GLU A 54 -2.80 -8.62 -4.40
C GLU A 54 -1.32 -8.27 -4.61
N PHE A 55 -0.91 -8.05 -5.86
CA PHE A 55 0.42 -7.55 -6.16
C PHE A 55 0.36 -6.30 -7.03
N ILE A 56 1.37 -5.45 -6.89
CA ILE A 56 1.54 -4.24 -7.68
C ILE A 56 2.92 -4.25 -8.34
N LEU A 57 2.96 -3.95 -9.64
CA LEU A 57 4.21 -3.76 -10.36
C LEU A 57 4.60 -2.29 -10.29
N ILE A 58 5.70 -1.98 -9.61
CA ILE A 58 6.13 -0.60 -9.38
C ILE A 58 7.25 -0.24 -10.36
N GLY A 59 7.11 0.90 -11.04
CA GLY A 59 8.15 1.41 -11.91
C GLY A 59 7.80 2.72 -12.61
N SER A 60 8.80 3.26 -13.32
CA SER A 60 8.60 4.49 -14.10
C SER A 60 7.59 4.27 -15.23
N LYS A 61 6.88 5.33 -15.65
CA LYS A 61 5.90 5.24 -16.75
C LYS A 61 6.48 4.63 -18.03
N PRO A 62 7.70 4.99 -18.50
CA PRO A 62 8.29 4.36 -19.67
C PRO A 62 8.57 2.87 -19.47
N MET A 63 9.08 2.48 -18.29
CA MET A 63 9.35 1.08 -17.96
C MET A 63 8.06 0.25 -17.98
N ILE A 64 7.03 0.69 -17.25
CA ILE A 64 5.73 0.01 -17.20
C ILE A 64 5.09 -0.08 -18.60
N LYS A 65 5.22 0.97 -19.42
CA LYS A 65 4.74 0.96 -20.81
C LYS A 65 5.52 -0.03 -21.68
N SER A 66 6.84 -0.12 -21.53
CA SER A 66 7.68 -1.05 -22.30
C SER A 66 7.36 -2.52 -22.01
N ILE A 67 6.77 -2.79 -20.85
CA ILE A 67 6.45 -4.13 -20.38
C ILE A 67 4.94 -4.40 -20.27
N SER A 68 4.09 -3.52 -20.78
CA SER A 68 2.63 -3.68 -20.71
C SER A 68 2.13 -5.00 -21.32
N ASN A 69 2.89 -5.55 -22.27
CA ASN A 69 2.59 -6.80 -22.95
C ASN A 69 3.15 -8.04 -22.23
N LYS A 70 3.87 -7.86 -21.12
CA LYS A 70 4.50 -8.90 -20.31
C LYS A 70 4.03 -8.76 -18.86
N GLN A 71 2.83 -9.26 -18.57
CA GLN A 71 2.36 -9.29 -17.19
C GLN A 71 3.01 -10.48 -16.45
N PRO A 72 3.63 -10.25 -15.27
CA PRO A 72 4.18 -11.33 -14.48
C PRO A 72 3.09 -12.26 -13.99
N ASN A 73 3.35 -13.56 -14.04
CA ASN A 73 2.48 -14.59 -13.51
C ASN A 73 2.89 -14.95 -12.08
N ILE A 74 2.36 -14.20 -11.11
CA ILE A 74 2.61 -14.46 -9.69
C ILE A 74 1.57 -15.45 -9.15
N ILE A 75 2.02 -16.58 -8.62
CA ILE A 75 1.17 -17.71 -8.21
C ILE A 75 1.41 -18.02 -6.73
N ILE A 76 0.33 -18.25 -5.99
CA ILE A 76 0.36 -18.84 -4.65
C ILE A 76 -0.74 -19.90 -4.51
N GLU A 77 -0.43 -21.05 -3.91
CA GLU A 77 -1.39 -22.17 -3.79
C GLU A 77 -2.02 -22.60 -5.14
N ASN A 78 -1.23 -22.59 -6.21
CA ASN A 78 -1.69 -22.84 -7.59
C ASN A 78 -2.78 -21.87 -8.09
N LYS A 79 -2.96 -20.72 -7.44
CA LYS A 79 -3.88 -19.66 -7.85
C LYS A 79 -3.09 -18.41 -8.26
N PRO A 80 -3.42 -17.78 -9.39
CA PRO A 80 -2.82 -16.51 -9.75
C PRO A 80 -3.24 -15.42 -8.75
N ILE A 81 -2.29 -14.62 -8.31
CA ILE A 81 -2.55 -13.42 -7.50
C ILE A 81 -3.00 -12.31 -8.45
N LYS A 82 -4.00 -11.53 -8.03
CA LYS A 82 -4.51 -10.41 -8.80
C LYS A 82 -3.48 -9.27 -8.84
N GLN A 83 -3.18 -8.79 -10.04
CA GLN A 83 -2.47 -7.53 -10.24
C GLN A 83 -3.40 -6.33 -9.99
N VAL A 84 -2.92 -5.33 -9.26
CA VAL A 84 -3.59 -4.04 -9.08
C VAL A 84 -2.67 -2.88 -9.48
N TYR A 85 -3.28 -1.72 -9.76
CA TYR A 85 -2.56 -0.50 -10.16
C TYR A 85 -2.38 0.49 -9.02
N ASP A 86 -3.17 0.33 -7.97
CA ASP A 86 -3.05 1.01 -6.70
C ASP A 86 -3.46 0.06 -5.58
N CYS A 87 -2.82 0.19 -4.43
CA CYS A 87 -3.19 -0.54 -3.22
C CYS A 87 -3.07 0.37 -2.01
N LYS A 88 -3.87 0.07 -0.98
CA LYS A 88 -3.80 0.78 0.30
C LYS A 88 -3.04 -0.09 1.30
N THR A 89 -1.94 0.43 1.82
CA THR A 89 -1.11 -0.23 2.83
C THR A 89 -0.84 0.74 3.97
N LEU A 90 -1.11 0.32 5.21
CA LEU A 90 -0.92 1.12 6.43
C LEU A 90 -1.53 2.53 6.38
N GLY A 91 -2.70 2.66 5.74
CA GLY A 91 -3.40 3.93 5.60
C GLY A 91 -2.95 4.82 4.43
N VAL A 92 -1.90 4.42 3.71
CA VAL A 92 -1.34 5.13 2.56
C VAL A 92 -1.72 4.42 1.26
N THR A 93 -2.18 5.18 0.27
CA THR A 93 -2.44 4.64 -1.07
C THR A 93 -1.19 4.77 -1.94
N VAL A 94 -0.70 3.64 -2.45
CA VAL A 94 0.47 3.57 -3.32
C VAL A 94 0.03 3.14 -4.71
N ASP A 95 0.36 3.91 -5.73
CA ASP A 95 0.12 3.56 -7.13
C ASP A 95 1.38 3.02 -7.82
N GLN A 96 1.21 2.32 -8.94
CA GLN A 96 2.28 1.65 -9.69
C GLN A 96 3.41 2.60 -10.14
N HIS A 97 3.16 3.91 -10.20
CA HIS A 97 4.14 4.92 -10.61
C HIS A 97 4.70 5.71 -9.43
N LEU A 98 4.31 5.38 -8.19
CA LEU A 98 4.65 6.14 -6.98
C LEU A 98 4.34 7.64 -7.16
N SER A 99 3.22 7.96 -7.83
CA SER A 99 2.84 9.35 -8.11
C SER A 99 2.36 10.09 -6.87
N TRP A 100 1.92 9.35 -5.85
CA TRP A 100 1.31 9.86 -4.61
C TRP A 100 0.02 10.65 -4.82
N LYS A 101 -0.47 10.77 -6.06
CA LYS A 101 -1.60 11.63 -6.43
C LYS A 101 -2.87 11.25 -5.67
N ASN A 102 -3.27 9.98 -5.74
CA ASN A 102 -4.49 9.49 -5.09
C ASN A 102 -4.43 9.66 -3.55
N ASN A 103 -3.25 9.41 -2.97
CA ASN A 103 -3.03 9.60 -1.54
C ASN A 103 -3.17 11.08 -1.15
N THR A 104 -2.47 11.97 -1.86
CA THR A 104 -2.52 13.42 -1.63
C THR A 104 -3.94 13.95 -1.80
N GLU A 105 -4.66 13.55 -2.85
CA GLU A 105 -6.06 13.97 -3.04
C GLU A 105 -6.96 13.51 -1.89
N THR A 106 -6.75 12.29 -1.38
CA THR A 106 -7.50 11.76 -0.24
C THR A 106 -7.22 12.56 1.04
N ILE A 107 -5.95 12.88 1.29
CA ILE A 107 -5.53 13.68 2.44
C ILE A 107 -6.09 15.12 2.33
N CYS A 108 -5.99 15.75 1.16
CA CYS A 108 -6.57 17.07 0.90
C CYS A 108 -8.08 17.08 1.15
N LYS A 109 -8.83 16.05 0.71
CA LYS A 109 -10.27 15.95 0.99
C LYS A 109 -10.57 15.89 2.49
N LYS A 110 -9.80 15.13 3.27
CA LYS A 110 -9.95 15.05 4.73
C LYS A 110 -9.65 16.39 5.41
N ILE A 111 -8.57 17.07 4.99
CA ILE A 111 -8.20 18.40 5.51
C ILE A 111 -9.31 19.41 5.19
N THR A 112 -9.75 19.50 3.94
CA THR A 112 -10.79 20.43 3.50
C THR A 112 -12.12 20.18 4.22
N SER A 113 -12.47 18.91 4.45
CA SER A 113 -13.65 18.54 5.26
C SER A 113 -13.50 19.02 6.71
N GLY A 114 -12.36 18.79 7.35
CA GLY A 114 -12.08 19.26 8.71
C GLY A 114 -12.11 20.79 8.83
N ILE A 115 -11.53 21.51 7.87
CA ILE A 115 -11.60 22.98 7.79
C ILE A 115 -13.06 23.44 7.60
N SER A 116 -13.84 22.75 6.77
CA SER A 116 -15.25 23.09 6.55
C SER A 116 -16.08 22.90 7.81
N ALA A 117 -15.79 21.88 8.61
CA ALA A 117 -16.42 21.67 9.91
C ALA A 117 -16.03 22.79 10.90
N LEU A 118 -14.74 23.14 10.99
CA LEU A 118 -14.27 24.26 11.80
C LEU A 118 -14.96 25.58 11.45
N ARG A 119 -15.11 25.87 10.15
CA ARG A 119 -15.80 27.07 9.67
C ARG A 119 -17.25 27.14 10.12
N GLN A 120 -17.94 26.01 10.18
CA GLN A 120 -19.35 25.95 10.58
C GLN A 120 -19.52 26.18 12.09
N ILE A 121 -18.63 25.62 12.92
CA ILE A 121 -18.75 25.73 14.37
C ILE A 121 -18.16 27.04 14.93
N LYS A 122 -17.38 27.78 14.11
CA LYS A 122 -16.65 28.99 14.52
C LYS A 122 -17.50 30.01 15.29
N GLU A 123 -18.73 30.22 14.86
CA GLU A 123 -19.63 31.22 15.47
C GLU A 123 -20.29 30.73 16.77
N PHE A 124 -20.12 29.45 17.14
CA PHE A 124 -20.79 28.80 18.28
C PHE A 124 -19.85 28.41 19.41
N VAL A 125 -18.53 28.51 19.22
CA VAL A 125 -17.54 28.06 20.22
C VAL A 125 -16.40 29.04 20.38
N GLU A 126 -15.75 29.01 21.55
CA GLU A 126 -14.58 29.82 21.83
C GLU A 126 -13.36 29.41 21.01
N LYS A 127 -12.41 30.35 20.86
CA LYS A 127 -11.19 30.16 20.07
C LYS A 127 -10.37 28.95 20.53
N ASP A 128 -10.26 28.72 21.84
CA ASP A 128 -9.47 27.61 22.38
C ASP A 128 -10.08 26.25 22.04
N THR A 129 -11.41 26.18 21.98
CA THR A 129 -12.14 25.01 21.47
C THR A 129 -11.85 24.80 19.98
N LEU A 130 -11.85 25.85 19.16
CA LEU A 130 -11.49 25.75 17.73
C LEU A 130 -10.06 25.25 17.53
N VAL A 131 -9.11 25.73 18.32
CA VAL A 131 -7.71 25.27 18.29
C VAL A 131 -7.62 23.80 18.66
N SER A 132 -8.35 23.37 19.69
CA SER A 132 -8.40 21.97 20.13
C SER A 132 -8.98 21.06 19.05
N VAL A 133 -10.08 21.48 18.40
CA VAL A 133 -10.67 20.75 17.27
C VAL A 133 -9.69 20.68 16.10
N TYR A 134 -9.07 21.81 15.71
CA TYR A 134 -8.08 21.84 14.64
C TYR A 134 -6.90 20.88 14.90
N ASN A 135 -6.35 20.91 16.12
CA ASN A 135 -5.27 20.02 16.53
C ASN A 135 -5.66 18.55 16.49
N SER A 136 -6.95 18.24 16.67
CA SER A 136 -7.46 16.86 16.72
C SER A 136 -7.81 16.31 15.34
N ILE A 137 -8.37 17.13 14.43
CA ILE A 137 -8.93 16.64 13.16
C ILE A 137 -8.22 17.15 11.90
N VAL A 138 -7.42 18.21 11.97
CA VAL A 138 -6.71 18.76 10.79
C VAL A 138 -5.21 18.54 10.91
N ARG A 139 -4.60 18.97 12.03
CA ARG A 139 -3.16 18.89 12.26
C ARG A 139 -2.55 17.50 12.05
N PRO A 140 -3.20 16.38 12.46
CA PRO A 140 -2.60 15.06 12.32
C PRO A 140 -2.23 14.71 10.87
N TYR A 141 -2.98 15.20 9.89
CA TYR A 141 -2.72 14.94 8.48
C TYR A 141 -1.46 15.63 7.94
N PHE A 142 -0.96 16.66 8.61
CA PHE A 142 0.31 17.32 8.27
C PHE A 142 1.50 16.71 9.00
N THR A 143 1.29 16.18 10.20
CA THR A 143 2.38 15.62 11.03
C THR A 143 2.63 14.13 10.79
N SER A 144 1.65 13.39 10.26
CA SER A 144 1.78 11.95 9.97
C SER A 144 2.44 11.64 8.61
N LEU A 145 2.93 12.67 7.91
CA LEU A 145 3.64 12.56 6.61
C LEU A 145 5.18 12.69 6.75
N LEU A 146 5.71 12.79 7.98
CA LEU A 146 7.15 12.79 8.33
C LEU A 146 7.44 11.67 9.32
#